data_AF-A0A344U9J4-F1
#
_entry.id   AF-A0A344U9J4-F1
#
_cell.length_a   1.000
_cell.length_b   1.000
_cell.length_c   1.000
_cell.angle_alpha   90.00
_cell.angle_beta   90.00
_cell.angle_gamma   90.00
#
_symmetry.space_group_name_H-M   'P 1'
#
loop_
_entity.id
_entity.type
_entity.pdbx_description
1 polymer ?
#
loop_
_entity_poly.entity_id
_entity_poly.type
_entity_poly.pdbx_seq_one_letter_code
_entity_poly.pdbx_strand_id
1 'polypeptide(L)'
;MHEDWTDGAVCRTADPDELFVQGAAQNQAKSVCGSCGVRTECLAYALDQRIDHGIWGGMTERERRALLKRRPLVTSWRRLLEAARQEHHRQTGPAAVRRAG
;
A
#
# COMPACT_ATOMS: atom_id res chain seq x y z
N MET A 1 17.83 7.35 -6.46
CA MET A 1 16.86 8.30 -5.88
C MET A 1 16.21 7.57 -4.72
N HIS A 2 16.55 7.92 -3.48
CA HIS A 2 15.81 7.42 -2.32
C HIS A 2 14.47 8.16 -2.35
N GLU A 3 13.36 7.45 -2.33
CA GLU A 3 12.06 8.11 -2.33
C GLU A 3 11.73 8.58 -0.91
N ASP A 4 11.47 9.87 -0.71
CA ASP A 4 11.29 10.47 0.63
C ASP A 4 10.20 9.79 1.50
N TRP A 5 9.27 9.05 0.89
CA TRP A 5 8.24 8.33 1.64
C TRP A 5 8.78 7.11 2.39
N THR A 6 9.92 6.53 2.00
CA THR A 6 10.47 5.34 2.68
C THR A 6 10.88 5.66 4.12
N ASP A 7 11.16 6.93 4.43
CA ASP A 7 11.48 7.39 5.79
C ASP A 7 10.30 7.26 6.76
N GLY A 8 9.07 7.32 6.26
CA GLY A 8 7.85 7.13 7.05
C GLY A 8 7.39 5.67 7.19
N ALA A 9 8.15 4.70 6.66
CA ALA A 9 7.72 3.30 6.63
C ALA A 9 7.91 2.60 7.99
N VAL A 10 6.80 2.23 8.64
CA VAL A 10 6.81 1.55 9.96
C VAL A 10 7.60 0.24 9.93
N CYS A 11 7.55 -0.51 8.83
CA CYS A 11 8.25 -1.79 8.70
C CYS A 11 9.79 -1.68 8.79
N ARG A 12 10.38 -0.48 8.63
CA ARG A 12 11.82 -0.27 8.87
C ARG A 12 12.26 -0.58 10.31
N THR A 13 11.32 -0.54 11.24
CA THR A 13 11.57 -0.79 12.67
C THR A 13 11.13 -2.19 13.10
N ALA A 14 10.56 -2.98 12.20
CA ALA A 14 10.14 -4.35 12.48
C ALA A 14 11.31 -5.32 12.29
N ASP A 15 11.21 -6.49 12.92
CA ASP A 15 12.19 -7.57 12.80
C ASP A 15 12.22 -8.11 11.35
N PRO A 16 13.40 -8.16 10.69
CA PRO A 16 13.54 -8.78 9.38
C PRO A 16 12.97 -10.20 9.30
N ASP A 17 13.15 -11.03 10.33
CA ASP A 17 12.69 -12.42 10.31
C ASP A 17 11.15 -12.51 10.29
N GLU A 18 10.46 -11.50 10.83
CA GLU A 18 9.00 -11.37 10.74
C GLU A 18 8.53 -10.87 9.37
N LEU A 19 9.38 -10.16 8.63
CA LEU A 19 9.04 -9.57 7.33
C LEU A 19 9.37 -10.47 6.14
N PHE A 20 10.43 -11.28 6.23
CA PHE A 20 10.92 -12.14 5.14
C PHE A 20 10.36 -13.57 5.19
N VAL A 21 9.07 -13.69 5.49
CA VAL A 21 8.37 -14.97 5.62
C VAL A 21 7.73 -15.47 4.30
N GLN A 22 7.39 -16.75 4.25
CA GLN A 22 6.82 -17.42 3.09
C GLN A 22 5.39 -17.94 3.33
N GLY A 23 4.65 -18.17 2.25
CA GLY A 23 3.33 -18.81 2.30
C GLY A 23 2.33 -18.07 3.19
N ALA A 24 1.61 -18.81 4.03
CA ALA A 24 0.54 -18.25 4.88
C ALA A 24 1.06 -17.23 5.91
N ALA A 25 2.32 -17.32 6.33
CA ALA A 25 2.93 -16.40 7.30
C ALA A 25 3.01 -14.96 6.76
N GLN A 26 3.03 -14.77 5.44
CA GLN A 26 2.97 -13.43 4.84
C GLN A 26 1.71 -12.65 5.24
N ASN A 27 0.61 -13.34 5.58
CA ASN A 27 -0.59 -12.66 6.07
C ASN A 27 -0.37 -11.97 7.41
N GLN A 28 0.47 -12.52 8.27
CA GLN A 28 0.82 -11.90 9.55
C GLN A 28 1.76 -10.71 9.34
N ALA A 29 2.77 -10.87 8.50
CA ALA A 29 3.67 -9.77 8.13
C ALA A 29 2.95 -8.58 7.48
N LYS A 30 1.86 -8.81 6.72
CA LYS A 30 1.01 -7.73 6.19
C LYS A 30 0.39 -6.84 7.27
N SER A 31 0.18 -7.36 8.48
CA SER A 31 -0.45 -6.60 9.56
C SER A 31 0.36 -5.36 9.97
N VAL A 32 1.69 -5.42 9.82
CA VAL A 32 2.60 -4.28 10.02
C VAL A 32 2.23 -3.10 9.13
N CYS A 33 1.68 -3.36 7.94
CA CYS A 33 1.24 -2.30 7.04
C CYS A 33 -0.07 -1.61 7.48
N GLY A 34 -0.80 -2.14 8.47
CA GLY A 34 -2.15 -1.70 8.84
C GLY A 34 -2.27 -0.21 9.14
N SER A 35 -1.35 0.32 9.96
CA SER A 35 -1.27 1.73 10.38
C SER A 35 -0.18 2.53 9.66
N CYS A 36 0.49 1.94 8.67
CA CYS A 36 1.61 2.58 7.99
C CYS A 36 1.13 3.78 7.15
N GLY A 37 1.58 4.99 7.49
CA GLY A 37 1.15 6.23 6.83
C GLY A 37 1.53 6.34 5.36
N VAL A 38 2.54 5.58 4.93
CA VAL A 38 3.08 5.58 3.55
C VAL A 38 2.64 4.37 2.74
N ARG A 39 1.56 3.69 3.17
CA ARG A 39 1.05 2.47 2.53
C ARG A 39 0.66 2.69 1.07
N THR A 40 0.11 3.86 0.76
CA THR A 40 -0.31 4.25 -0.60
C THR A 40 0.88 4.39 -1.54
N GLU A 41 1.91 5.12 -1.12
CA GLU A 41 3.16 5.33 -1.84
C GLU A 41 3.88 4.01 -2.06
N CYS A 42 4.00 3.20 -1.00
CA CYS A 42 4.62 1.88 -1.03
C CYS A 42 3.96 0.93 -2.03
N LEU A 43 2.62 0.84 -2.01
CA LEU A 43 1.89 -0.02 -2.95
C LEU A 43 2.01 0.50 -4.39
N ALA A 44 1.87 1.81 -4.58
CA ALA A 44 1.98 2.44 -5.89
C ALA A 44 3.34 2.16 -6.54
N TYR A 45 4.43 2.36 -5.78
CA TYR A 45 5.78 2.08 -6.24
C TYR A 45 5.93 0.63 -6.69
N ALA A 46 5.50 -0.33 -5.88
CA ALA A 46 5.60 -1.75 -6.21
C ALA A 46 4.80 -2.14 -7.46
N LEU A 47 3.63 -1.53 -7.68
CA LEU A 47 2.80 -1.80 -8.85
C LEU A 47 3.36 -1.14 -10.12
N ASP A 48 3.81 0.12 -10.03
CA ASP A 48 4.39 0.86 -11.15
C ASP A 48 5.73 0.23 -11.60
N GLN A 49 6.58 -0.18 -10.65
CA GLN A 49 7.86 -0.83 -10.92
C GLN A 49 7.74 -2.35 -11.14
N ARG A 50 6.53 -2.91 -11.04
CA ARG A 50 6.25 -4.36 -11.17
C ARG A 50 7.13 -5.23 -10.28
N ILE A 51 7.34 -4.81 -9.03
CA ILE A 51 8.10 -5.59 -8.06
C ILE A 51 7.37 -6.88 -7.75
N ASP A 52 8.07 -7.99 -7.89
CA ASP A 52 7.56 -9.36 -7.90
C ASP A 52 7.95 -10.16 -6.65
N HIS A 53 8.36 -9.51 -5.59
CA HIS A 53 8.68 -10.18 -4.33
C HIS A 53 8.26 -9.35 -3.13
N GLY A 54 8.19 -10.00 -1.97
CA GLY A 54 7.88 -9.38 -0.69
C GLY A 54 6.47 -8.78 -0.56
N ILE A 55 6.24 -8.18 0.59
CA ILE A 55 5.00 -7.48 0.93
C ILE A 55 5.20 -5.98 0.70
N TRP A 56 4.28 -5.38 -0.05
CA TRP A 56 4.33 -3.97 -0.38
C TRP A 56 2.96 -3.34 -0.15
N GLY A 57 2.93 -2.27 0.64
CA GLY A 57 1.71 -1.52 0.98
C GLY A 57 0.56 -2.41 1.47
N GLY A 58 0.87 -3.46 2.22
CA GLY A 58 -0.12 -4.40 2.75
C GLY A 58 -0.66 -5.40 1.72
N MET A 59 0.07 -5.67 0.63
CA MET A 59 -0.26 -6.70 -0.36
C MET A 59 0.91 -7.67 -0.57
N THR A 60 0.60 -8.96 -0.59
CA THR A 60 1.50 -10.01 -1.08
C THR A 60 1.74 -9.87 -2.57
N GLU A 61 2.80 -10.52 -3.05
CA GLU A 61 3.07 -10.63 -4.48
C GLU A 61 1.86 -11.15 -5.29
N ARG A 62 1.24 -12.25 -4.82
CA ARG A 62 0.09 -12.87 -5.49
C ARG A 62 -1.08 -11.90 -5.63
N GLU A 63 -1.35 -11.11 -4.59
CA GLU A 63 -2.42 -10.11 -4.61
C GLU A 63 -2.11 -8.97 -5.58
N ARG A 64 -0.86 -8.50 -5.62
CA ARG A 64 -0.43 -7.48 -6.59
C ARG A 64 -0.53 -7.99 -8.04
N ARG A 65 -0.08 -9.22 -8.31
CA ARG A 65 -0.22 -9.86 -9.63
C ARG A 65 -1.69 -9.93 -10.06
N ALA A 66 -2.59 -10.33 -9.16
CA ALA A 66 -4.01 -10.37 -9.43
C ALA A 66 -4.58 -8.97 -9.73
N LEU A 67 -4.15 -7.94 -9.00
CA LEU A 67 -4.59 -6.56 -9.22
C LEU A 67 -4.10 -6.01 -10.58
N LEU A 68 -2.84 -6.24 -10.94
CA LEU A 68 -2.29 -5.85 -12.25
C LEU A 68 -3.05 -6.53 -13.40
N LYS A 69 -3.37 -7.83 -13.27
CA LYS A 69 -4.18 -8.56 -14.27
C LYS A 69 -5.59 -7.99 -14.42
N ARG A 70 -6.20 -7.53 -13.33
CA ARG A 70 -7.56 -6.95 -13.34
C ARG A 70 -7.61 -5.52 -13.88
N ARG A 71 -6.49 -4.81 -13.93
CA ARG A 71 -6.42 -3.40 -14.34
C ARG A 71 -5.29 -3.16 -15.35
N PRO A 72 -5.35 -3.76 -16.55
CA PRO A 72 -4.27 -3.69 -17.53
C PRO A 72 -4.07 -2.29 -18.13
N LEU A 73 -5.06 -1.40 -18.01
CA LEU A 73 -5.04 -0.05 -18.59
C LEU A 73 -4.51 1.02 -17.64
N VAL A 74 -4.17 0.68 -16.39
CA VAL A 74 -3.63 1.65 -15.44
C VAL A 74 -2.15 1.89 -15.77
N THR A 75 -1.84 3.14 -16.14
CA THR A 75 -0.48 3.56 -16.52
C THR A 75 0.29 4.26 -15.39
N SER A 76 -0.41 4.70 -14.34
CA SER A 76 0.20 5.24 -13.12
C SER A 76 -0.63 4.85 -11.90
N TRP A 77 -0.13 3.89 -11.14
CA TRP A 77 -0.71 3.47 -9.87
C TRP A 77 -0.58 4.53 -8.80
N ARG A 78 0.52 5.31 -8.81
CA ARG A 78 0.66 6.47 -7.93
C ARG A 78 -0.53 7.42 -8.03
N ARG A 79 -0.83 7.92 -9.24
CA ARG A 79 -1.95 8.85 -9.44
C ARG A 79 -3.29 8.24 -9.04
N LEU A 80 -3.52 6.97 -9.42
CA LEU A 80 -4.77 6.29 -9.13
C LEU A 80 -4.99 6.11 -7.62
N LEU A 81 -3.97 5.66 -6.88
CA LEU A 81 -4.09 5.37 -5.46
C LEU A 81 -4.07 6.64 -4.60
N GLU A 82 -3.32 7.67 -5.00
CA GLU A 82 -3.36 8.98 -4.34
C GLU A 82 -4.74 9.63 -4.46
N ALA A 83 -5.36 9.61 -5.64
CA ALA A 83 -6.71 10.11 -5.84
C ALA A 83 -7.73 9.35 -4.97
N ALA A 84 -7.62 8.03 -4.90
CA ALA A 84 -8.48 7.22 -4.04
C ALA A 84 -8.29 7.55 -2.55
N ARG A 85 -7.06 7.78 -2.09
CA ARG A 85 -6.76 8.21 -0.71
C ARG A 85 -7.36 9.58 -0.40
N GLN A 86 -7.20 10.55 -1.30
CA GLN A 86 -7.76 11.90 -1.14
C GLN A 86 -9.28 11.87 -1.06
N GLU A 87 -9.92 11.08 -1.92
CA GLU A 87 -11.37 10.89 -1.90
C GLU A 87 -11.84 10.30 -0.58
N HIS A 88 -11.17 9.25 -0.08
CA HIS A 88 -11.47 8.67 1.23
C HIS A 88 -11.31 9.70 2.36
N HIS A 89 -10.20 10.45 2.41
CA HIS A 89 -10.01 11.51 3.41
C HIS A 89 -11.12 12.57 3.36
N ARG A 90 -11.59 12.93 2.17
CA ARG A 90 -12.71 13.85 2.00
C ARG A 90 -14.03 13.29 2.54
N GLN A 91 -14.26 11.98 2.41
CA GLN A 91 -15.47 11.28 2.86
C GLN A 91 -15.46 10.95 4.36
N THR A 92 -14.29 10.68 4.95
CA THR A 92 -14.15 10.28 6.36
C THR A 92 -13.70 11.43 7.27
N GLY A 93 -13.27 12.55 6.69
CA GLY A 93 -12.81 13.73 7.43
C GLY A 93 -13.95 14.46 8.16
N PRO A 94 -13.63 15.31 9.16
CA PRO A 94 -14.61 16.00 10.00
C PRO A 94 -15.60 16.89 9.22
N ALA A 95 -15.27 17.31 7.99
CA ALA A 95 -16.17 18.06 7.11
C ALA A 95 -17.29 17.21 6.48
N ALA A 96 -17.12 15.89 6.34
CA ALA A 96 -18.10 15.00 5.71
C ALA A 96 -19.35 14.77 6.58
N VAL A 97 -19.19 14.86 7.91
CA VAL A 97 -20.30 14.72 8.90
C VAL A 97 -21.38 15.80 8.70
N ARG A 98 -21.08 16.92 8.03
CA ARG A 98 -22.03 18.03 7.83
C ARG A 98 -22.99 17.84 6.65
N ARG A 99 -22.86 16.76 5.85
CA ARG A 99 -23.73 16.50 4.68
C ARG A 99 -24.84 15.47 4.93
N ALA A 100 -24.91 14.92 6.14
CA ALA A 100 -25.90 13.93 6.53
C ALA A 100 -26.93 14.46 7.55
N GLY A 101 -27.04 15.78 7.72
CA GLY A 101 -27.98 16.45 8.62
C GLY A 101 -28.81 17.49 7.91
#